data_AF-A0A0C2RA18-F1
#
_entry.id   AF-A0A0C2RA18-F1
#
_cell.length_a   1.000
_cell.length_b   1.000
_cell.length_c   1.000
_cell.angle_alpha   90.00
_cell.angle_beta   90.00
_cell.angle_gamma   90.00
#
_symmetry.space_group_name_H-M   'P 1'
#
loop_
_entity.id
_entity.type
_entity.pdbx_description
1 polymer ?
#
loop_
_entity_poly.entity_id
_entity_poly.type
_entity_poly.pdbx_seq_one_letter_code
_entity_poly.pdbx_strand_id
1 'polypeptide(L)'
;MNGFKRQVFDQMEIAEELLWLHAEVEKKKKMRELMNSLSIHESADQLSTQIKELQLRLKCVQRDFDERMNDVIASYRTDNPDY
;
A
#
# COMPACT_ATOMS: atom_id res chain seq x y z
N MET A 1 3.22 -19.54 -18.84
CA MET A 1 2.48 -18.32 -18.41
C MET A 1 2.91 -17.19 -19.34
N ASN A 2 2.01 -16.50 -20.04
CA ASN A 2 2.43 -15.38 -20.93
C ASN A 2 2.93 -14.19 -20.08
N GLY A 3 3.70 -13.28 -20.69
CA GLY A 3 4.29 -12.13 -19.99
C GLY A 3 3.25 -11.26 -19.29
N PHE A 4 2.12 -11.00 -19.95
CA PHE A 4 1.01 -10.22 -19.39
C PHE A 4 0.43 -10.84 -18.10
N LYS A 5 0.15 -12.15 -18.09
CA LYS A 5 -0.38 -12.85 -16.90
C LYS A 5 0.58 -12.78 -15.72
N ARG A 6 1.89 -12.76 -15.98
CA ARG A 6 2.89 -12.56 -14.92
C ARG A 6 2.86 -11.13 -14.39
N GLN A 7 2.80 -10.13 -15.26
CA GLN A 7 2.69 -8.72 -14.85
C GLN A 7 1.42 -8.46 -14.03
N VAL A 8 0.27 -9.05 -14.42
CA VAL A 8 -0.98 -8.94 -13.64
C VAL A 8 -0.82 -9.59 -12.27
N PHE A 9 -0.19 -10.76 -12.19
CA PHE A 9 0.06 -11.44 -10.91
C PHE A 9 0.95 -10.60 -9.99
N ASP A 10 2.07 -10.08 -10.51
CA ASP A 10 2.98 -9.22 -9.76
C ASP A 10 2.28 -7.92 -9.29
N GLN A 11 1.32 -7.41 -10.07
CA GLN A 11 0.49 -6.26 -9.68
C GLN A 11 -0.48 -6.59 -8.54
N MET A 12 -1.02 -7.81 -8.52
CA MET A 12 -1.91 -8.27 -7.43
C MET A 12 -1.14 -8.38 -6.11
N GLU A 13 0.11 -8.86 -6.12
CA GLU A 13 0.94 -8.91 -4.91
C GLU A 13 1.15 -7.51 -4.31
N ILE A 14 1.41 -6.49 -5.15
CA ILE A 14 1.55 -5.11 -4.69
C ILE A 14 0.21 -4.56 -4.14
N ALA A 15 -0.91 -4.90 -4.78
CA ALA A 15 -2.24 -4.51 -4.30
C ALA A 15 -2.52 -5.10 -2.90
N GLU A 16 -2.16 -6.36 -2.67
CA GLU A 16 -2.28 -7.00 -1.36
C GLU A 16 -1.42 -6.31 -0.30
N GLU A 17 -0.18 -5.93 -0.65
CA GLU A 17 0.68 -5.16 0.26
C GLU A 17 0.06 -3.79 0.60
N LEU A 18 -0.53 -3.10 -0.38
CA LEU A 18 -1.23 -1.83 -0.16
C LEU A 18 -2.40 -1.97 0.81
N LEU A 19 -3.23 -2.98 0.61
CA LEU A 19 -4.37 -3.25 1.49
C LEU A 19 -3.92 -3.55 2.91
N TRP A 20 -2.89 -4.38 3.05
CA TRP A 20 -2.31 -4.71 4.36
C TRP A 20 -1.75 -3.48 5.06
N LEU A 21 -0.95 -2.66 4.37
CA LEU A 21 -0.37 -1.44 4.93
C LEU A 21 -1.45 -0.45 5.37
N HIS A 22 -2.51 -0.29 4.57
CA HIS A 22 -3.63 0.58 4.91
C HIS A 22 -4.34 0.09 6.18
N ALA A 23 -4.61 -1.22 6.28
CA ALA A 23 -5.22 -1.81 7.47
C ALA A 23 -4.36 -1.62 8.73
N GLU A 24 -3.04 -1.78 8.62
CA GLU A 24 -2.11 -1.63 9.74
C GLU A 24 -2.01 -0.16 10.20
N VAL A 25 -2.03 0.80 9.27
CA VAL A 25 -2.11 2.24 9.60
C VAL A 25 -3.38 2.54 10.40
N GLU A 26 -4.54 2.08 9.94
CA GLU A 26 -5.82 2.33 10.60
C GLU A 26 -5.89 1.67 11.99
N LYS A 27 -5.37 0.45 12.13
CA LYS A 27 -5.25 -0.22 13.42
C LYS A 27 -4.41 0.59 14.41
N LYS A 28 -3.24 1.09 13.98
CA LYS A 28 -2.36 1.89 14.85
C LYS A 28 -2.94 3.25 15.19
N LYS A 29 -3.66 3.90 14.28
CA LYS A 29 -4.41 5.14 14.58
C LYS A 29 -5.42 4.93 15.71
N LYS A 30 -6.25 3.89 15.60
CA LYS A 30 -7.23 3.52 16.64
C LYS A 30 -6.55 3.23 17.99
N MET A 31 -5.42 2.51 17.96
CA MET A 31 -4.68 2.20 19.19
C MET A 31 -4.07 3.46 19.83
N ARG A 32 -3.56 4.39 19.01
CA ARG A 32 -3.06 5.68 19.49
C ARG A 32 -4.17 6.52 20.11
N GLU A 33 -5.34 6.57 19.48
CA GLU A 33 -6.51 7.27 20.01
C GLU A 33 -6.94 6.71 21.37
N LEU A 34 -6.95 5.38 21.51
CA LEU A 34 -7.20 4.72 22.78
C LEU A 34 -6.14 5.08 23.82
N MET A 35 -4.84 5.04 23.49
CA MET A 35 -3.78 5.42 24.42
C MET A 35 -3.87 6.88 24.87
N ASN A 36 -4.23 7.79 23.96
CA ASN A 36 -4.50 9.18 24.30
C ASN A 36 -5.68 9.31 25.27
N SER A 37 -6.75 8.54 25.08
CA SER A 37 -7.90 8.54 26.01
C SER A 37 -7.56 8.00 27.39
N LEU A 38 -6.51 7.17 27.49
CA LEU A 38 -6.01 6.60 28.74
C LEU A 38 -4.84 7.41 29.35
N SER A 39 -4.49 8.57 28.77
CA SER A 39 -3.35 9.40 29.16
C SER A 39 -1.99 8.69 29.14
N ILE A 40 -1.83 7.69 28.27
CA ILE A 40 -0.57 6.95 28.07
C ILE A 40 0.24 7.62 26.95
N HIS A 41 0.74 8.82 27.23
CA HIS A 41 1.29 9.72 26.21
C HIS A 41 2.57 9.19 25.55
N GLU A 42 3.50 8.59 26.32
CA GLU A 42 4.74 8.06 25.77
C GLU A 42 4.49 6.96 24.71
N SER A 43 3.57 6.04 24.97
CA SER A 43 3.19 4.99 24.03
C SER A 43 2.41 5.54 22.82
N ALA A 44 1.60 6.59 23.01
CA ALA A 44 0.92 7.28 21.92
C ALA A 44 1.89 8.02 20.98
N ASP A 45 2.97 8.58 21.52
CA ASP A 45 4.04 9.23 20.75
C ASP A 45 4.84 8.21 19.94
N GLN A 46 5.19 7.06 20.54
CA GLN A 46 5.83 5.94 19.84
C GLN A 46 4.95 5.44 18.67
N LEU A 47 3.64 5.28 18.89
CA LEU A 47 2.70 4.93 17.83
C LEU A 47 2.63 5.98 16.73
N SER A 48 2.72 7.27 17.07
CA SER A 48 2.73 8.34 16.08
C SER A 48 3.94 8.24 15.15
N THR A 49 5.11 7.89 15.68
CA THR A 49 6.30 7.64 14.86
C THR A 49 6.10 6.44 13.93
N GLN A 50 5.59 5.32 14.45
CA GLN A 50 5.31 4.13 13.63
C GLN A 50 4.26 4.39 12.54
N ILE A 51 3.23 5.19 12.82
CA ILE A 51 2.22 5.58 11.83
C ILE A 51 2.88 6.40 10.71
N LYS A 52 3.78 7.32 11.02
CA LYS A 52 4.50 8.12 10.00
C LYS A 52 5.35 7.23 9.10
N GLU A 53 6.07 6.26 9.66
CA GLU A 53 6.86 5.30 8.90
C GLU A 53 5.99 4.44 7.97
N LEU A 54 4.87 3.93 8.46
CA LEU A 54 3.92 3.17 7.64
C LEU A 54 3.28 4.03 6.54
N GLN A 55 2.97 5.29 6.82
CA GLN A 55 2.46 6.22 5.80
C GLN A 55 3.50 6.52 4.73
N LEU A 56 4.78 6.62 5.09
CA LEU A 56 5.86 6.76 4.11
C LEU A 56 5.96 5.52 3.23
N ARG A 57 5.93 4.32 3.84
CA ARG A 57 5.94 3.06 3.11
C ARG A 57 4.73 2.92 2.19
N LEU A 58 3.54 3.27 2.67
CA LEU A 58 2.30 3.28 1.87
C LEU A 58 2.48 4.13 0.61
N LYS A 59 3.02 5.35 0.73
CA LYS A 59 3.27 6.23 -0.42
C LYS A 59 4.24 5.61 -1.42
N CYS A 60 5.31 4.96 -0.95
CA CYS A 60 6.26 4.28 -1.82
C CYS A 60 5.58 3.14 -2.59
N VAL A 61 4.87 2.26 -1.89
CA VAL A 61 4.18 1.12 -2.52
C VAL A 61 3.06 1.60 -3.46
N GLN A 62 2.38 2.71 -3.16
CA GLN A 62 1.38 3.29 -4.05
C GLN A 62 2.01 3.78 -5.36
N ARG A 63 3.16 4.45 -5.29
CA ARG A 63 3.89 4.86 -6.48
C ARG A 63 4.33 3.64 -7.30
N ASP A 64 4.87 2.62 -6.66
CA ASP A 64 5.33 1.41 -7.34
C ASP A 64 4.15 0.67 -8.00
N PHE A 65 2.97 0.66 -7.35
CA PHE A 65 1.73 0.17 -7.93
C PHE A 65 1.34 0.96 -9.17
N ASP A 66 1.30 2.29 -9.10
CA ASP A 66 0.90 3.15 -10.22
C ASP A 66 1.86 3.00 -11.42
N GLU A 67 3.17 2.97 -11.16
CA GLU A 67 4.20 2.77 -12.20
C GLU A 67 4.01 1.43 -12.92
N ARG A 68 3.90 0.33 -12.17
CA ARG A 68 3.72 -1.01 -12.79
C ARG A 68 2.36 -1.20 -13.44
N MET A 69 1.32 -0.52 -12.94
CA MET A 69 0.00 -0.57 -13.57
C MET A 69 0.05 0.05 -14.97
N ASN A 70 0.80 1.14 -15.15
CA ASN A 70 1.01 1.74 -16.47
C ASN A 70 1.71 0.75 -17.43
N ASP A 71 2.67 -0.03 -16.95
CA ASP A 71 3.36 -1.05 -17.76
C ASP A 71 2.43 -2.18 -18.21
N VAL A 72 1.54 -2.64 -17.33
CA VAL A 72 0.52 -3.65 -17.63
C VAL A 72 -0.51 -3.13 -18.64
N ILE A 73 -0.92 -1.85 -18.52
CA ILE A 73 -1.83 -1.22 -19.48
C ILE A 73 -1.15 -1.10 -20.85
N ALA A 74 0.13 -0.71 -20.88
CA ALA A 74 0.90 -0.60 -22.11
C ALA A 74 1.07 -1.96 -22.81
N SER A 75 1.34 -3.03 -22.04
CA SER A 75 1.44 -4.38 -22.61
C SER A 75 0.10 -4.89 -23.14
N TYR A 76 -1.01 -4.61 -22.43
CA TYR A 76 -2.36 -4.96 -22.90
C TYR A 76 -2.71 -4.30 -24.25
N ARG A 77 -2.45 -2.99 -24.39
CA ARG A 77 -2.70 -2.24 -25.63
C ARG A 77 -1.83 -2.70 -26.79
N THR A 78 -0.60 -3.14 -26.50
CA THR A 78 0.30 -3.67 -27.53
C THR A 78 -0.18 -5.02 -28.06
N ASP A 79 -0.70 -5.87 -27.17
CA ASP A 79 -1.25 -7.17 -27.53
C ASP A 79 -2.68 -7.09 -28.12
N ASN A 80 -3.40 -5.97 -27.91
CA ASN A 80 -4.77 -5.74 -28.38
C ASN A 80 -4.94 -4.29 -28.89
N PRO A 81 -4.41 -3.95 -30.09
CA PRO A 81 -4.34 -2.58 -30.59
C PRO A 81 -5.70 -1.94 -30.97
N ASP A 82 -6.77 -2.75 -31.05
CA ASP A 82 -8.13 -2.29 -31.35
C ASP A 82 -8.91 -1.81 -30.10
N TYR A 83 -8.29 -1.83 -28.91
CA TYR A 83 -8.86 -1.39 -27.63
C TYR A 83 -7.98 -0.34 -26.90
#